data_AF-A0A2W4T785-F1
#
_entry.id   AF-A0A2W4T785-F1
#
_cell.length_a   1.000
_cell.length_b   1.000
_cell.length_c   1.000
_cell.angle_alpha   90.00
_cell.angle_beta   90.00
_cell.angle_gamma   90.00
#
_symmetry.space_group_name_H-M   'P 1'
#
loop_
_entity.id
_entity.type
_entity.pdbx_description
1 polymer ?
#
loop_
_entity_poly.entity_id
_entity_poly.type
_entity_poly.pdbx_seq_one_letter_code
_entity_poly.pdbx_strand_id
1 'polypeptide(L)'
;MTEPQASSRNLRGRLVRADVIVRHQLFEANGRSLGPLPDVRYRLSRELRNGRWVDRLDIVQPPAVLVTYPDGVRAVPNPFAGRGVERVDGEDEVMVIGADGKPRPVVDDEVKRFFGWSDEKPRSSIGSFRGPGGSWLAEAGREQERRVELERQFGRARDRVRGLDRYVQQDPHGRLEVLVAPETVLPVEIRGEAADGGRIQTSLEYDFHPGLGHVRRRLRAEHRFAGAGGGVTEVEIINVETTGEVGP
;
A
#
# COMPACT_ATOMS: atom_id res chain seq x y z
N MET A 1 -13.96 25.93 14.92
CA MET A 1 -13.87 25.87 13.45
C MET A 1 -13.52 24.45 13.09
N THR A 2 -14.49 23.73 12.52
CA THR A 2 -14.47 22.29 12.28
C THR A 2 -13.87 22.03 10.90
N GLU A 3 -12.78 21.27 10.84
CA GLU A 3 -12.22 20.73 9.59
C GLU A 3 -13.23 19.77 8.94
N PRO A 4 -13.50 19.87 7.63
CA PRO A 4 -14.22 18.81 6.95
C PRO A 4 -13.26 17.65 6.69
N GLN A 5 -13.38 16.58 7.48
CA GLN A 5 -12.84 15.26 7.16
C GLN A 5 -13.41 14.82 5.81
N ALA A 6 -12.61 14.96 4.76
CA ALA A 6 -12.95 14.54 3.42
C ALA A 6 -12.67 13.04 3.29
N SER A 7 -13.58 12.21 3.81
CA SER A 7 -13.63 10.77 3.55
C SER A 7 -14.89 10.44 2.73
N SER A 8 -14.69 9.85 1.55
CA SER A 8 -15.57 8.86 0.90
C SER A 8 -17.03 9.22 0.56
N ARG A 9 -17.36 10.50 0.30
CA ARG A 9 -18.77 10.88 0.03
C ARG A 9 -19.38 10.32 -1.27
N ASN A 10 -18.58 9.77 -2.19
CA ASN A 10 -19.05 9.28 -3.49
C ASN A 10 -19.19 7.75 -3.61
N LEU A 11 -18.89 6.96 -2.57
CA LEU A 11 -19.10 5.50 -2.58
C LEU A 11 -20.50 5.06 -2.09
N ARG A 12 -21.49 5.97 -2.04
CA ARG A 12 -22.80 5.72 -1.40
C ARG A 12 -23.41 4.38 -1.82
N GLY A 13 -23.54 3.46 -0.85
CA GLY A 13 -24.23 2.18 -0.98
C GLY A 13 -23.43 1.03 -1.61
N ARG A 14 -22.13 1.21 -1.89
CA ARG A 14 -21.35 0.22 -2.64
C ARG A 14 -20.45 -0.63 -1.74
N LEU A 15 -20.64 -1.95 -1.78
CA LEU A 15 -19.59 -2.88 -1.40
C LEU A 15 -18.57 -2.90 -2.55
N VAL A 16 -17.30 -2.70 -2.23
CA VAL A 16 -16.19 -2.89 -3.15
C VAL A 16 -15.36 -4.07 -2.67
N ARG A 17 -15.00 -4.98 -3.56
CA ARG A 17 -14.11 -6.11 -3.27
C ARG A 17 -12.99 -6.20 -4.30
N ALA A 18 -11.85 -6.74 -3.87
CA ALA A 18 -10.75 -7.08 -4.76
C ALA A 18 -9.93 -8.23 -4.17
N ASP A 19 -9.35 -9.07 -5.01
CA ASP A 19 -8.32 -10.01 -4.59
C ASP A 19 -6.94 -9.39 -4.83
N VAL A 20 -6.01 -9.63 -3.91
CA VAL A 20 -4.63 -9.14 -3.99
C VAL A 20 -3.69 -10.32 -3.97
N ILE A 21 -2.77 -10.35 -4.93
CA ILE A 21 -1.69 -11.34 -5.00
C ILE A 21 -0.38 -10.58 -4.79
N VAL A 22 0.43 -11.05 -3.85
CA VAL A 22 1.76 -10.52 -3.59
C VAL A 22 2.79 -11.60 -3.87
N ARG A 23 3.77 -11.28 -4.72
CA ARG A 23 4.87 -12.16 -5.09
C ARG A 23 6.16 -11.54 -4.58
N HIS A 24 7.00 -12.36 -3.96
CA HIS A 24 8.28 -11.91 -3.42
C HIS A 24 9.43 -12.74 -4.00
N GLN A 25 10.47 -12.04 -4.41
CA GLN A 25 11.75 -12.64 -4.78
C GLN A 25 12.86 -11.97 -3.97
N LEU A 26 13.68 -12.78 -3.31
CA LEU A 26 14.80 -12.29 -2.49
C LEU A 26 16.14 -12.63 -3.16
N PHE A 27 17.12 -11.76 -2.94
CA PHE A 27 18.45 -11.86 -3.49
C PHE A 27 19.49 -11.62 -2.41
N GLU A 28 20.58 -12.38 -2.46
CA GLU A 28 21.79 -12.13 -1.67
C GLU A 28 22.53 -10.87 -2.14
N ALA A 29 23.50 -10.41 -1.34
CA ALA A 29 24.36 -9.28 -1.68
C ALA A 29 25.14 -9.46 -3.00
N ASN A 30 25.44 -10.70 -3.39
CA ASN A 30 26.09 -11.05 -4.66
C ASN A 30 25.11 -11.12 -5.85
N GLY A 31 23.82 -10.83 -5.63
CA GLY A 31 22.76 -10.90 -6.65
C GLY A 31 22.17 -12.30 -6.87
N ARG A 32 22.62 -13.33 -6.15
CA ARG A 32 22.07 -14.69 -6.25
C ARG A 32 20.65 -14.73 -5.68
N SER A 33 19.71 -15.26 -6.46
CA SER A 33 18.33 -15.50 -6.02
C SER A 33 18.31 -16.51 -4.87
N LEU A 34 17.54 -16.22 -3.82
CA LEU A 34 17.26 -17.15 -2.72
C LEU A 34 16.14 -18.16 -3.04
N GLY A 35 15.65 -18.15 -4.28
CA GLY A 35 14.57 -19.01 -4.75
C GLY A 35 13.19 -18.35 -4.64
N PRO A 36 12.18 -18.94 -5.28
CA PRO A 36 10.82 -18.41 -5.28
C PRO A 36 10.17 -18.59 -3.90
N LEU A 37 9.55 -17.53 -3.39
CA LEU A 37 8.67 -17.62 -2.23
C LEU A 37 7.24 -17.92 -2.70
N PRO A 38 6.44 -18.68 -1.93
CA PRO A 38 5.02 -18.81 -2.20
C PRO A 38 4.35 -17.44 -2.23
N ASP A 39 3.42 -17.26 -3.17
CA ASP A 39 2.58 -16.06 -3.22
C ASP A 39 1.84 -15.86 -1.90
N VAL A 40 1.59 -14.61 -1.56
CA VAL A 40 0.68 -14.21 -0.48
C VAL A 40 -0.61 -13.72 -1.11
N ARG A 41 -1.77 -14.12 -0.57
CA ARG A 41 -3.07 -13.73 -1.12
C ARG A 41 -3.94 -13.10 -0.07
N TYR A 42 -4.53 -11.97 -0.42
CA TYR A 42 -5.48 -11.26 0.40
C TYR A 42 -6.78 -11.03 -0.34
N ARG A 43 -7.85 -10.79 0.42
CA ARG A 43 -9.10 -10.25 -0.08
C ARG A 43 -9.36 -8.93 0.60
N LEU A 44 -9.50 -7.88 -0.19
CA LEU A 44 -9.88 -6.56 0.27
C LEU A 44 -11.39 -6.39 0.13
N SER A 45 -12.02 -5.77 1.11
CA SER A 45 -13.37 -5.26 0.98
C SER A 45 -13.56 -3.92 1.67
N ARG A 46 -14.38 -3.06 1.08
CA ARG A 46 -14.89 -1.84 1.69
C ARG A 46 -16.41 -1.88 1.65
N GLU A 47 -17.06 -1.77 2.81
CA GLU A 47 -18.51 -1.87 2.91
C GLU A 47 -19.09 -0.92 3.97
N LEU A 48 -20.35 -0.53 3.81
CA LEU A 48 -21.04 0.32 4.75
C LEU A 48 -21.75 -0.55 5.81
N ARG A 49 -21.30 -0.52 7.06
CA ARG A 49 -21.93 -1.21 8.19
C ARG A 49 -22.40 -0.20 9.23
N ASN A 50 -23.67 -0.26 9.63
CA ASN A 50 -24.23 0.61 10.67
C ASN A 50 -23.96 2.12 10.43
N GLY A 51 -23.99 2.54 9.16
CA GLY A 51 -23.72 3.92 8.75
C GLY A 51 -22.24 4.34 8.75
N ARG A 52 -21.30 3.43 9.05
CA ARG A 52 -19.85 3.66 8.96
C ARG A 52 -19.23 2.80 7.88
N TRP A 53 -18.24 3.32 7.19
CA TRP A 53 -17.45 2.52 6.26
C TRP A 53 -16.52 1.62 7.04
N VAL A 54 -16.38 0.39 6.57
CA VAL A 54 -15.47 -0.60 7.14
C VAL A 54 -14.59 -1.13 6.03
N ASP A 55 -13.28 -0.92 6.17
CA ASP A 55 -12.26 -1.53 5.35
C ASP A 55 -11.81 -2.83 6.01
N ARG A 56 -11.74 -3.90 5.24
CA ARG A 56 -11.33 -5.21 5.71
C ARG A 56 -10.34 -5.84 4.75
N LEU A 57 -9.35 -6.51 5.31
CA LEU A 57 -8.43 -7.37 4.59
C LEU A 57 -8.48 -8.75 5.23
N ASP A 58 -8.89 -9.75 4.45
CA ASP A 58 -8.80 -11.15 4.85
C ASP A 58 -7.54 -11.78 4.24
N ILE A 59 -6.81 -12.55 5.06
CA ILE A 59 -5.64 -13.31 4.65
C ILE A 59 -6.13 -14.65 4.10
N VAL A 60 -6.12 -14.79 2.78
CA VAL A 60 -6.54 -16.01 2.07
C VAL A 60 -5.40 -17.02 2.02
N GLN A 61 -4.18 -16.54 1.77
CA GLN A 61 -2.96 -17.32 1.80
C GLN A 61 -1.89 -16.50 2.52
N PRO A 62 -1.47 -16.88 3.74
CA PRO A 62 -0.52 -16.10 4.53
C PRO A 62 0.90 -16.20 3.98
N PRO A 63 1.79 -15.26 4.35
CA PRO A 63 3.21 -15.39 4.05
C PRO A 63 3.78 -16.66 4.70
N ALA A 64 4.56 -17.42 3.93
CA ALA A 64 5.32 -18.55 4.46
C ALA A 64 6.43 -18.06 5.39
N VAL A 65 6.77 -18.87 6.38
CA VAL A 65 7.95 -18.64 7.23
C VAL A 65 9.15 -19.26 6.54
N LEU A 66 10.25 -18.51 6.44
CA LEU A 66 11.53 -19.06 6.01
C LEU A 66 12.27 -19.66 7.19
N VAL A 67 12.57 -20.96 7.09
CA VAL A 67 13.31 -21.70 8.11
C VAL A 67 14.61 -22.22 7.50
N THR A 68 15.71 -21.99 8.19
CA THR A 68 17.03 -22.52 7.78
C THR A 68 17.20 -23.93 8.32
N TYR A 69 17.33 -24.90 7.42
CA TYR A 69 17.69 -26.28 7.72
C TYR A 69 19.17 -26.54 7.38
N PRO A 70 19.79 -27.62 7.90
CA PRO A 70 21.18 -27.95 7.56
C PRO A 70 21.44 -28.13 6.06
N ASP A 71 20.42 -28.47 5.28
CA ASP A 71 20.50 -28.68 3.83
C ASP A 71 19.97 -27.48 3.01
N GLY A 72 19.57 -26.39 3.66
CA GLY A 72 19.16 -25.15 3.00
C GLY A 72 17.97 -24.45 3.64
N VAL A 73 17.61 -23.30 3.08
CA VAL A 73 16.43 -22.53 3.50
C VAL A 73 15.18 -23.12 2.85
N ARG A 74 14.12 -23.32 3.63
CA ARG A 74 12.82 -23.80 3.14
C ARG A 74 11.70 -22.88 3.61
N ALA A 75 10.71 -22.69 2.75
CA ALA A 75 9.45 -22.04 3.11
C ALA A 75 8.51 -23.07 3.75
N VAL A 76 8.01 -22.79 4.95
CA VAL A 76 7.03 -23.62 5.67
C VAL A 76 5.74 -22.83 5.94
N PRO A 77 4.57 -23.50 6.05
CA PRO A 77 3.32 -22.83 6.43
C PRO A 77 3.48 -22.06 7.75
N ASN A 78 2.88 -20.87 7.84
CA ASN A 78 2.87 -20.07 9.06
C ASN A 78 1.66 -20.42 9.94
N PRO A 79 1.80 -21.21 11.03
CA PRO A 79 0.67 -21.57 11.88
C PRO A 79 0.19 -20.41 12.76
N PHE A 80 0.96 -19.31 12.83
CA PHE A 80 0.65 -18.13 13.64
C PHE A 80 0.00 -17.02 12.81
N ALA A 81 -0.24 -17.24 11.51
CA ALA A 81 -0.86 -16.24 10.67
C ALA A 81 -2.28 -15.90 11.18
N GLY A 82 -2.54 -14.60 11.34
CA GLY A 82 -3.89 -14.11 11.57
C GLY A 82 -4.81 -14.38 10.38
N ARG A 83 -6.10 -14.13 10.57
CA ARG A 83 -7.11 -14.22 9.50
C ARG A 83 -7.27 -12.92 8.73
N GLY A 84 -6.87 -11.78 9.28
CA GLY A 84 -7.10 -10.50 8.63
C GLY A 84 -6.97 -9.30 9.54
N VAL A 85 -7.34 -8.15 9.00
CA VAL A 85 -7.43 -6.88 9.71
C VAL A 85 -8.70 -6.14 9.29
N GLU A 86 -9.23 -5.33 10.20
CA GLU A 86 -10.43 -4.53 9.97
C GLU A 86 -10.24 -3.11 10.54
N ARG A 87 -10.74 -2.11 9.82
CA ARG A 87 -10.75 -0.71 10.24
C ARG A 87 -12.12 -0.10 9.97
N VAL A 88 -12.64 0.63 10.95
CA VAL A 88 -13.88 1.39 10.82
C VAL A 88 -13.54 2.87 10.61
N ASP A 89 -14.17 3.52 9.63
CA ASP A 89 -14.02 4.95 9.38
C ASP A 89 -14.46 5.76 10.60
N GLY A 90 -13.61 6.69 11.03
CA GLY A 90 -13.81 7.51 12.23
C GLY A 90 -13.35 6.86 13.53
N GLU A 91 -12.78 5.65 13.46
CA GLU A 91 -12.10 5.00 14.59
C GLU A 91 -10.59 4.96 14.33
N ASP A 92 -9.83 5.25 15.39
CA ASP A 92 -8.36 5.19 15.37
C ASP A 92 -7.85 3.76 15.57
N GLU A 93 -8.69 2.88 16.13
CA GLU A 93 -8.37 1.48 16.35
C GLU A 93 -8.49 0.68 15.04
N VAL A 94 -7.41 -0.04 14.73
CA VAL A 94 -7.40 -1.09 13.73
C VAL A 94 -7.46 -2.41 14.48
N MET A 95 -8.26 -3.37 14.02
CA MET A 95 -8.42 -4.67 14.66
C MET A 95 -7.71 -5.76 13.86
N VAL A 96 -6.79 -6.51 14.48
CA VAL A 96 -6.27 -7.77 13.95
C VAL A 96 -7.24 -8.89 14.28
N ILE A 97 -7.63 -9.66 13.28
CA ILE A 97 -8.40 -10.89 13.44
C ILE A 97 -7.39 -12.02 13.58
N GLY A 98 -7.24 -12.54 14.80
CA GLY A 98 -6.31 -13.64 15.06
C GLY A 98 -6.70 -14.95 14.35
N ALA A 99 -5.82 -15.95 14.41
CA ALA A 99 -6.10 -17.29 13.87
C ALA A 99 -7.37 -17.91 14.48
N ASP A 100 -7.67 -17.56 15.74
CA ASP A 100 -8.88 -17.93 16.49
C ASP A 100 -10.14 -17.16 16.09
N GLY A 101 -10.03 -16.23 15.12
CA GLY A 101 -11.13 -15.40 14.64
C GLY A 101 -11.50 -14.23 15.57
N LYS A 102 -10.78 -14.04 16.68
CA LYS A 102 -11.10 -12.96 17.63
C LYS A 102 -10.41 -11.66 17.21
N PRO A 103 -11.17 -10.55 17.07
CA PRO A 103 -10.59 -9.24 16.82
C PRO A 103 -9.85 -8.77 18.08
N ARG A 104 -8.67 -8.18 17.89
CA ARG A 104 -7.85 -7.56 18.92
C ARG A 104 -7.29 -6.25 18.36
N PRO A 105 -7.20 -5.17 19.14
CA PRO A 105 -6.60 -3.94 18.64
C PRO A 105 -5.15 -4.20 18.21
N VAL A 106 -4.78 -3.65 17.04
CA VAL A 106 -3.41 -3.59 16.56
C VAL A 106 -2.64 -2.69 17.52
N VAL A 107 -1.75 -3.30 18.30
CA VAL A 107 -0.79 -2.58 19.14
C VAL A 107 0.50 -2.25 18.40
N ASP A 108 0.67 -2.80 17.19
CA ASP A 108 1.88 -2.69 16.38
C ASP A 108 1.74 -1.62 15.28
N ASP A 109 2.49 -0.54 15.41
CA ASP A 109 2.49 0.57 14.45
C ASP A 109 3.06 0.18 13.08
N GLU A 110 3.88 -0.88 12.97
CA GLU A 110 4.38 -1.34 11.67
C GLU A 110 3.27 -1.95 10.81
N VAL A 111 2.35 -2.70 11.42
CA VAL A 111 1.16 -3.22 10.75
C VAL A 111 0.27 -2.07 10.29
N LYS A 112 0.05 -1.06 11.14
CA LYS A 112 -0.72 0.14 10.77
C LYS A 112 -0.07 0.91 9.62
N ARG A 113 1.26 1.04 9.60
CA ARG A 113 2.02 1.70 8.53
C ARG A 113 1.85 0.96 7.21
N PHE A 114 2.06 -0.36 7.16
CA PHE A 114 1.95 -1.13 5.91
C PHE A 114 0.60 -0.92 5.18
N PHE A 115 -0.48 -0.71 5.92
CA PHE A 115 -1.82 -0.46 5.35
C PHE A 115 -2.21 1.02 5.23
N GLY A 116 -1.33 1.95 5.59
CA GLY A 116 -1.62 3.39 5.54
C GLY A 116 -2.63 3.88 6.59
N TRP A 117 -2.71 3.19 7.72
CA TRP A 117 -3.64 3.44 8.82
C TRP A 117 -2.98 4.08 10.06
N SER A 118 -1.73 4.53 9.93
CA SER A 118 -1.02 5.30 10.95
C SER A 118 -0.99 6.79 10.58
N ASP A 119 -1.07 7.67 11.59
CA ASP A 119 -0.90 9.12 11.46
C ASP A 119 0.57 9.57 11.61
N GLU A 120 1.46 8.66 12.01
CA GLU A 120 2.90 8.93 12.05
C GLU A 120 3.52 8.86 10.65
N LYS A 121 4.39 9.83 10.34
CA LYS A 121 5.20 9.80 9.12
C LYS A 121 6.12 8.56 9.16
N PRO A 122 6.10 7.69 8.15
CA PRO A 122 6.96 6.51 8.16
C PRO A 122 8.43 6.95 8.13
N ARG A 123 9.23 6.42 9.07
CA ARG A 123 10.68 6.67 9.12
C ARG A 123 11.47 5.90 8.06
N SER A 124 10.94 4.77 7.59
CA SER A 124 11.43 4.03 6.43
C SER A 124 10.58 2.77 6.22
N SER A 125 9.52 2.84 5.41
CA SER A 125 8.91 1.65 4.80
C SER A 125 8.02 2.03 3.62
N ILE A 126 8.41 1.59 2.45
CA ILE A 126 7.80 1.95 1.16
C ILE A 126 6.44 1.25 0.94
N GLY A 127 6.04 0.34 1.85
CA GLY A 127 4.68 -0.18 1.89
C GLY A 127 3.64 0.86 2.32
N SER A 128 4.06 1.95 2.98
CA SER A 128 3.17 2.91 3.63
C SER A 128 3.11 4.29 2.96
N PHE A 129 3.39 4.40 1.65
CA PHE A 129 3.24 5.69 0.98
C PHE A 129 1.76 6.10 0.96
N ARG A 130 1.38 6.89 1.97
CA ARG A 130 0.13 7.66 2.07
C ARG A 130 0.33 8.97 1.28
N GLY A 131 0.66 8.83 0.00
CA GLY A 131 0.53 9.95 -0.92
C GLY A 131 -0.94 10.19 -1.25
N PRO A 132 -1.25 11.32 -1.87
CA PRO A 132 -2.60 11.60 -2.33
C PRO A 132 -3.01 10.55 -3.36
N GLY A 133 -4.05 9.79 -3.02
CA GLY A 133 -4.34 8.49 -3.64
C GLY A 133 -4.07 7.31 -2.72
N GLY A 134 -4.06 7.53 -1.40
CA GLY A 134 -4.02 6.50 -0.38
C GLY A 134 -5.06 5.40 -0.61
N SER A 135 -4.67 4.16 -0.31
CA SER A 135 -5.38 2.93 -0.66
C SER A 135 -5.35 2.61 -2.15
N TRP A 136 -5.54 1.34 -2.47
CA TRP A 136 -5.64 0.80 -3.84
C TRP A 136 -6.74 1.45 -4.71
N LEU A 137 -7.50 2.41 -4.17
CA LEU A 137 -8.50 3.23 -4.85
C LEU A 137 -8.19 4.71 -4.67
N ALA A 138 -8.40 5.49 -5.73
CA ALA A 138 -8.34 6.94 -5.69
C ALA A 138 -9.51 7.54 -6.50
N GLU A 139 -10.37 8.30 -5.82
CA GLU A 139 -11.54 8.92 -6.46
C GLU A 139 -11.15 9.83 -7.64
N ALA A 140 -11.94 9.81 -8.71
CA ALA A 140 -11.75 10.74 -9.83
C ALA A 140 -12.22 12.16 -9.48
N GLY A 141 -11.67 13.18 -10.13
CA GLY A 141 -12.09 14.57 -9.94
C GLY A 141 -11.54 15.23 -8.66
N ARG A 142 -10.59 14.58 -8.00
CA ARG A 142 -9.99 14.99 -6.71
C ARG A 142 -8.53 15.42 -6.86
N GLU A 143 -8.11 15.71 -8.09
CA GLU A 143 -6.74 16.01 -8.49
C GLU A 143 -6.20 17.23 -7.72
N GLN A 144 -7.02 18.27 -7.53
CA GLN A 144 -6.60 19.47 -6.83
C GLN A 144 -6.34 19.21 -5.34
N GLU A 145 -7.20 18.44 -4.68
CA GLU A 145 -7.01 18.08 -3.28
C GLU A 145 -5.78 17.18 -3.11
N ARG A 146 -5.62 16.23 -4.03
CA ARG A 146 -4.42 15.41 -4.14
C ARG A 146 -3.16 16.29 -4.26
N ARG A 147 -3.20 17.30 -5.14
CA ARG A 147 -2.08 18.22 -5.33
C ARG A 147 -1.76 19.00 -4.05
N VAL A 148 -2.76 19.54 -3.37
CA VAL A 148 -2.58 20.27 -2.11
C VAL A 148 -1.95 19.40 -1.03
N GLU A 149 -2.37 18.13 -0.92
CA GLU A 149 -1.78 17.18 0.03
C GLU A 149 -0.32 16.85 -0.31
N LEU A 150 0.01 16.60 -1.59
CA LEU A 150 1.39 16.42 -2.06
C LEU A 150 2.25 17.64 -1.74
N GLU A 151 1.76 18.84 -2.04
CA GLU A 151 2.50 20.07 -1.82
C GLU A 151 2.69 20.39 -0.33
N ARG A 152 1.73 20.00 0.51
CA ARG A 152 1.89 20.08 1.97
C ARG A 152 2.99 19.15 2.48
N GLN A 153 3.16 17.99 1.86
CA GLN A 153 4.14 16.99 2.28
C GLN A 153 5.55 17.25 1.73
N PHE A 154 5.66 17.59 0.44
CA PHE A 154 6.92 17.68 -0.30
C PHE A 154 7.31 19.11 -0.68
N GLY A 155 6.41 20.07 -0.51
CA GLY A 155 6.50 21.35 -1.20
C GLY A 155 6.03 21.25 -2.66
N ARG A 156 6.13 22.36 -3.39
CA ARG A 156 5.76 22.41 -4.82
C ARG A 156 6.58 21.43 -5.65
N ALA A 157 5.99 20.93 -6.73
CA ALA A 157 6.73 20.16 -7.73
C ALA A 157 7.97 20.95 -8.19
N ARG A 158 9.12 20.28 -8.19
CA ARG A 158 10.42 20.91 -8.50
C ARG A 158 10.56 21.19 -10.00
N ASP A 159 10.14 20.22 -10.81
CA ASP A 159 10.26 20.18 -12.27
C ASP A 159 9.52 18.95 -12.81
N ARG A 160 9.66 18.68 -14.12
CA ARG A 160 9.07 17.49 -14.77
C ARG A 160 10.13 16.54 -15.29
N VAL A 161 9.88 15.24 -15.10
CA VAL A 161 10.73 14.16 -15.60
C VAL A 161 9.87 13.22 -16.43
N ARG A 162 10.16 13.08 -17.73
CA ARG A 162 9.38 12.25 -18.67
C ARG A 162 7.87 12.59 -18.66
N GLY A 163 7.56 13.89 -18.56
CA GLY A 163 6.19 14.39 -18.49
C GLY A 163 5.51 14.30 -17.11
N LEU A 164 6.16 13.67 -16.12
CA LEU A 164 5.64 13.51 -14.76
C LEU A 164 6.09 14.66 -13.87
N ASP A 165 5.19 15.15 -13.01
CA ASP A 165 5.53 16.15 -11.99
C ASP A 165 6.43 15.48 -10.93
N ARG A 166 7.59 16.09 -10.65
CA ARG A 166 8.58 15.56 -9.69
C ARG A 166 8.51 16.29 -8.36
N TYR A 167 8.28 15.52 -7.30
CA TYR A 167 8.35 15.97 -5.91
C TYR A 167 9.56 15.32 -5.24
N VAL A 168 10.33 16.10 -4.47
CA VAL A 168 11.54 15.61 -3.80
C VAL A 168 11.56 16.12 -2.37
N GLN A 169 11.72 15.20 -1.43
CA GLN A 169 12.06 15.50 -0.05
C GLN A 169 13.46 14.96 0.23
N GLN A 170 14.29 15.74 0.89
CA GLN A 170 15.63 15.33 1.32
C GLN A 170 15.86 15.80 2.74
N ASP A 171 16.35 14.91 3.58
CA ASP A 171 16.66 15.14 4.98
C ASP A 171 17.93 14.33 5.38
N PRO A 172 18.41 14.41 6.64
CA PRO A 172 19.60 13.68 7.06
C PRO A 172 19.49 12.14 6.97
N HIS A 173 18.29 11.58 6.86
CA HIS A 173 18.05 10.14 6.76
C HIS A 173 18.03 9.65 5.32
N GLY A 174 17.86 10.54 4.35
CA GLY A 174 17.94 10.19 2.93
C GLY A 174 17.20 11.13 2.00
N ARG A 175 16.87 10.61 0.82
CA ARG A 175 16.13 11.28 -0.24
C ARG A 175 14.93 10.43 -0.65
N LEU A 176 13.79 11.07 -0.77
CA LEU A 176 12.56 10.51 -1.33
C LEU A 176 12.15 11.34 -2.56
N GLU A 177 12.04 10.70 -3.71
CA GLU A 177 11.54 11.28 -4.95
C GLU A 177 10.24 10.59 -5.35
N VAL A 178 9.22 11.38 -5.70
CA VAL A 178 7.92 10.89 -6.15
C VAL A 178 7.62 11.52 -7.51
N LEU A 179 7.42 10.68 -8.52
CA LEU A 179 6.97 11.08 -9.85
C LEU A 179 5.47 10.84 -9.96
N VAL A 180 4.76 11.88 -10.36
CA VAL A 180 3.31 11.95 -10.31
C VAL A 180 2.77 12.25 -11.71
N ALA A 181 1.75 11.50 -12.13
CA ALA A 181 1.03 11.76 -13.37
C ALA A 181 0.27 13.10 -13.24
N PRO A 182 0.55 14.12 -14.07
CA PRO A 182 -0.01 15.46 -13.86
C PRO A 182 -1.53 15.53 -13.98
N GLU A 183 -2.14 14.64 -14.77
CA GLU A 183 -3.57 14.59 -15.07
C GLU A 183 -4.40 13.93 -13.97
N THR A 184 -3.85 12.95 -13.24
CA THR A 184 -4.55 12.28 -12.13
C THR A 184 -4.02 12.72 -10.78
N VAL A 185 -2.82 13.28 -10.73
CA VAL A 185 -2.06 13.59 -9.51
C VAL A 185 -1.80 12.33 -8.67
N LEU A 186 -1.66 11.17 -9.33
CA LEU A 186 -1.33 9.89 -8.70
C LEU A 186 0.15 9.56 -8.88
N PRO A 187 0.79 8.98 -7.84
CA PRO A 187 2.19 8.56 -7.93
C PRO A 187 2.32 7.38 -8.90
N VAL A 188 3.23 7.48 -9.86
CA VAL A 188 3.54 6.38 -10.80
C VAL A 188 4.91 5.77 -10.54
N GLU A 189 5.82 6.55 -9.94
CA GLU A 189 7.12 6.06 -9.52
C GLU A 189 7.54 6.73 -8.21
N ILE A 190 8.12 5.94 -7.31
CA ILE A 190 8.68 6.40 -6.04
C ILE A 190 10.09 5.86 -5.94
N ARG A 191 11.04 6.72 -5.58
CA ARG A 191 12.43 6.35 -5.36
C ARG A 191 12.88 6.82 -3.99
N GLY A 192 13.38 5.89 -3.19
CA GLY A 192 14.00 6.18 -1.91
C GLY A 192 15.48 5.86 -1.95
N GLU A 193 16.30 6.74 -1.41
CA GLU A 193 17.71 6.51 -1.15
C GLU A 193 17.98 6.84 0.31
N ALA A 194 18.42 5.87 1.09
CA ALA A 194 18.80 6.05 2.48
C ALA A 194 20.24 6.56 2.59
N ALA A 195 20.56 7.22 3.72
CA ALA A 195 21.90 7.75 3.98
C ALA A 195 22.99 6.66 4.02
N ASP A 196 22.63 5.41 4.33
CA ASP A 196 23.52 4.25 4.35
C ASP A 196 23.74 3.62 2.95
N GLY A 197 23.16 4.20 1.90
CA GLY A 197 23.24 3.69 0.53
C GLY A 197 22.16 2.67 0.16
N GLY A 198 21.25 2.34 1.07
CA GLY A 198 20.05 1.58 0.75
C GLY A 198 19.20 2.30 -0.31
N ARG A 199 18.66 1.55 -1.26
CA ARG A 199 17.84 2.09 -2.35
C ARG A 199 16.56 1.29 -2.52
N ILE A 200 15.53 1.99 -2.96
CA ILE A 200 14.27 1.39 -3.32
C ILE A 200 13.63 2.16 -4.48
N GLN A 201 13.03 1.41 -5.38
CA GLN A 201 12.28 1.93 -6.51
C GLN A 201 10.95 1.20 -6.59
N THR A 202 9.86 1.97 -6.60
CA THR A 202 8.51 1.45 -6.71
C THR A 202 7.85 2.03 -7.94
N SER A 203 7.29 1.17 -8.78
CA SER A 203 6.44 1.54 -9.92
C SER A 203 5.00 1.18 -9.60
N LEU A 204 4.05 2.04 -9.98
CA LEU A 204 2.63 1.86 -9.73
C LEU A 204 1.83 2.03 -11.03
N GLU A 205 0.87 1.14 -11.25
CA GLU A 205 -0.04 1.17 -12.41
C GLU A 205 -1.50 1.25 -11.93
N TYR A 206 -2.28 2.09 -12.60
CA TYR A 206 -3.68 2.36 -12.28
C TYR A 206 -4.54 2.22 -13.53
N ASP A 207 -5.71 1.62 -13.36
CA ASP A 207 -6.79 1.63 -14.35
C ASP A 207 -7.90 2.58 -13.91
N PHE A 208 -8.59 3.21 -14.86
CA PHE A 208 -9.81 3.95 -14.55
C PHE A 208 -11.01 3.00 -14.51
N HIS A 209 -11.79 3.08 -13.45
CA HIS A 209 -13.05 2.39 -13.26
C HIS A 209 -14.20 3.42 -13.13
N PRO A 210 -15.22 3.38 -14.00
CA PRO A 210 -16.28 4.40 -14.06
C PRO A 210 -17.02 4.65 -12.73
N GLY A 211 -17.14 3.63 -11.89
CA GLY A 211 -17.83 3.74 -10.60
C GLY A 211 -16.93 3.97 -9.37
N LEU A 212 -15.60 3.92 -9.54
CA LEU A 212 -14.65 3.96 -8.42
C LEU A 212 -13.55 5.03 -8.57
N GLY A 213 -13.36 5.57 -9.77
CA GLY A 213 -12.21 6.40 -10.09
C GLY A 213 -11.02 5.53 -10.49
N HIS A 214 -9.83 5.86 -10.02
CA HIS A 214 -8.60 5.14 -10.35
C HIS A 214 -8.37 3.98 -9.39
N VAL A 215 -8.18 2.79 -9.93
CA VAL A 215 -7.90 1.56 -9.18
C VAL A 215 -6.47 1.16 -9.45
N ARG A 216 -5.64 1.05 -8.41
CA ARG A 216 -4.30 0.49 -8.55
C ARG A 216 -4.42 -0.97 -8.95
N ARG A 217 -3.75 -1.36 -10.02
CA ARG A 217 -3.77 -2.74 -10.54
C ARG A 217 -2.46 -3.45 -10.27
N ARG A 218 -1.36 -2.73 -10.40
CA ARG A 218 -0.02 -3.28 -10.17
C ARG A 218 0.83 -2.34 -9.33
N LEU A 219 1.70 -2.96 -8.56
CA LEU A 219 2.82 -2.31 -7.92
C LEU A 219 4.01 -3.24 -8.02
N ARG A 220 5.17 -2.69 -8.39
CA ARG A 220 6.45 -3.41 -8.33
C ARG A 220 7.43 -2.58 -7.53
N ALA A 221 7.92 -3.12 -6.43
CA ALA A 221 8.92 -2.49 -5.58
C ALA A 221 10.21 -3.32 -5.60
N GLU A 222 11.31 -2.69 -5.97
CA GLU A 222 12.65 -3.28 -5.95
C GLU A 222 13.45 -2.57 -4.88
N HIS A 223 14.04 -3.31 -3.95
CA HIS A 223 14.89 -2.75 -2.91
C HIS A 223 16.26 -3.41 -2.88
N ARG A 224 17.25 -2.63 -2.51
CA ARG A 224 18.62 -3.07 -2.28
C ARG A 224 19.11 -2.43 -0.99
N PHE A 225 19.52 -3.27 -0.05
CA PHE A 225 20.10 -2.82 1.20
C PHE A 225 21.62 -2.97 1.11
N ALA A 226 22.36 -1.95 1.54
CA ALA A 226 23.81 -1.97 1.48
C ALA A 226 24.37 -3.20 2.22
N GLY A 227 25.10 -4.06 1.51
CA GLY A 227 25.75 -5.26 2.07
C GLY A 227 24.82 -6.41 2.47
N ALA A 228 23.49 -6.24 2.45
CA ALA A 228 22.53 -7.26 2.92
C ALA A 228 21.73 -7.94 1.80
N GLY A 229 21.93 -7.54 0.53
CA GLY A 229 21.18 -8.06 -0.60
C GLY A 229 19.97 -7.20 -0.95
N GLY A 230 18.93 -7.82 -1.50
CA GLY A 230 17.78 -7.08 -1.98
C GLY A 230 16.58 -7.97 -2.22
N GLY A 231 15.53 -7.36 -2.74
CA GLY A 231 14.30 -8.07 -3.03
C GLY A 231 13.43 -7.31 -3.99
N VAL A 232 12.57 -8.07 -4.65
CA VAL A 232 11.51 -7.58 -5.53
C VAL A 232 10.19 -8.04 -4.94
N THR A 233 9.28 -7.09 -4.78
CA THR A 233 7.89 -7.34 -4.40
C THR A 233 7.01 -6.89 -5.54
N GLU A 234 6.18 -7.79 -6.04
CA GLU A 234 5.13 -7.49 -7.00
C GLU A 234 3.78 -7.66 -6.32
N VAL A 235 2.90 -6.69 -6.50
CA VAL A 235 1.52 -6.72 -6.02
C VAL A 235 0.61 -6.58 -7.22
N GLU A 236 -0.35 -7.48 -7.33
CA GLU A 236 -1.39 -7.47 -8.35
C GLU A 236 -2.75 -7.42 -7.68
N ILE A 237 -3.60 -6.49 -8.11
CA ILE A 237 -4.97 -6.34 -7.62
C ILE A 237 -5.88 -6.75 -8.76
N ILE A 238 -6.68 -7.79 -8.53
CA ILE A 238 -7.55 -8.43 -9.52
C ILE A 238 -8.97 -8.58 -8.99
N ASN A 239 -9.89 -9.03 -9.85
CA ASN A 239 -11.29 -9.30 -9.50
C ASN A 239 -11.93 -8.14 -8.73
N VAL A 240 -11.76 -6.92 -9.25
CA VAL A 240 -12.32 -5.72 -8.62
C VAL A 240 -13.81 -5.69 -8.94
N GLU A 241 -14.62 -5.81 -7.90
CA GLU A 241 -16.07 -5.90 -7.99
C GLU A 241 -16.71 -4.76 -7.20
N THR A 242 -17.82 -4.24 -7.73
CA THR A 242 -18.68 -3.30 -7.03
C THR A 242 -20.12 -3.79 -7.07
N THR A 243 -20.80 -3.83 -5.93
CA THR A 243 -22.26 -4.05 -5.90
C THR A 243 -22.96 -2.78 -5.42
N GLY A 244 -23.91 -2.27 -6.20
CA GLY A 244 -24.73 -1.08 -5.92
C GLY A 244 -24.98 -0.25 -7.19
N GLU A 245 -26.17 0.35 -7.31
CA GLU A 245 -26.58 1.03 -8.55
C GLU A 245 -25.65 2.18 -8.97
N VAL A 246 -25.43 2.29 -10.28
CA VAL A 246 -24.90 3.50 -10.92
C VAL A 246 -26.08 4.44 -11.11
N GLY A 247 -26.30 5.31 -10.13
CA GLY A 247 -27.17 6.47 -10.36
C GLY A 247 -26.52 7.36 -11.43
N PRO A 248 -27.30 7.89 -12.40
CA PRO A 248 -26.82 8.76 -13.46
C PRO A 248 -26.20 10.06 -12.93
#